data_AF-A0A182MHU4-F1
#
_entry.id   AF-A0A182MHU4-F1
#
_cell.length_a   1.000
_cell.length_b   1.000
_cell.length_c   1.000
_cell.angle_alpha   90.00
_cell.angle_beta   90.00
_cell.angle_gamma   90.00
#
_symmetry.space_group_name_H-M   'P 1'
#
loop_
_entity.id
_entity.type
_entity.pdbx_description
1 polymer ?
#
loop_
_entity_poly.entity_id
_entity_poly.type
_entity_poly.pdbx_seq_one_letter_code
_entity_poly.pdbx_strand_id
1 'polypeptide(L)'
;MRPTASMIPGGSPWQCVLLLTLLLAGNGCVAHRGQHLRSFSDTPVNDPCYDDDRPQRCMPDFVNAAFGVPIEASSTCGQGKPARFCNLKESSDGGMTGGRSGMVESTCEICDEADATKRYSALALTDVHNSNNVTCWRSEPRSGTLDAGPDNVTLTLSLGKKFELTYVSLMFCPLAIRPDSMAIYKSADYGKNWLPFQFYSSQCRKLYGRPTKATISPSNEQEARCVDHNRYSVDGVQGSRIAFSTLDGRPSARDFDNSVILQDWVTATDIRVIFHRLQPANGGGGGGGGGGGSSSHAKSQSTELLGGGKFGGVPKKASDFLMHPRDLGGQGVGSGVLTYALSDFAVGGRCKCNGHASRCVKGADEKLECDCKHNTAGRDCERCKPFYFDRPWGRGTIRDANECKASSSFLAASGCAACNPNPPVKGNAFEPFGRGFLFHRPSPV
;
A
#
# COMPACT_ATOMS: atom_id res chain seq x y z
N MET A 1 5.29 57.58 39.63
CA MET A 1 5.77 56.80 40.79
C MET A 1 4.62 55.98 41.35
N ARG A 2 4.91 54.84 42.01
CA ARG A 2 4.04 54.13 42.99
C ARG A 2 3.79 55.02 44.24
N PRO A 3 3.01 54.63 45.28
CA PRO A 3 2.27 53.37 45.50
C PRO A 3 0.81 53.51 45.99
N THR A 4 0.17 52.36 46.21
CA THR A 4 -1.04 52.09 47.02
C THR A 4 -0.67 51.64 48.46
N ALA A 5 -1.55 51.82 49.46
CA ALA A 5 -1.61 50.97 50.68
C ALA A 5 -2.80 51.30 51.64
N SER A 6 -3.44 50.26 52.21
CA SER A 6 -4.00 50.13 53.59
C SER A 6 -4.77 48.79 53.66
N MET A 7 -4.29 47.68 54.29
CA MET A 7 -4.13 47.34 55.72
C MET A 7 -5.48 47.07 56.47
N ILE A 8 -5.82 45.82 56.90
CA ILE A 8 -5.33 44.95 58.03
C ILE A 8 -6.01 45.32 59.38
N PRO A 9 -6.22 44.45 60.43
CA PRO A 9 -5.98 43.00 60.67
C PRO A 9 -7.30 42.19 60.95
N GLY A 10 -7.39 40.92 61.40
CA GLY A 10 -6.45 39.83 61.75
C GLY A 10 -6.87 39.06 63.03
N GLY A 11 -6.79 37.71 63.10
CA GLY A 11 -7.08 36.93 64.33
C GLY A 11 -7.38 35.42 64.18
N SER A 12 -6.91 34.60 65.13
CA SER A 12 -6.95 33.10 65.23
C SER A 12 -6.42 32.69 66.64
N PRO A 13 -6.45 31.43 67.17
CA PRO A 13 -6.87 30.11 66.61
C PRO A 13 -7.72 29.17 67.53
N TRP A 14 -8.24 28.07 66.92
CA TRP A 14 -8.45 26.68 67.44
C TRP A 14 -9.30 26.34 68.72
N GLN A 15 -10.11 25.27 68.55
CA GLN A 15 -10.55 24.22 69.50
C GLN A 15 -11.76 24.36 70.47
N CYS A 16 -12.68 23.37 70.32
CA CYS A 16 -13.38 22.56 71.33
C CYS A 16 -14.35 23.19 72.36
N VAL A 17 -15.68 23.00 72.14
CA VAL A 17 -16.62 22.44 73.14
C VAL A 17 -17.63 21.51 72.43
N LEU A 18 -18.05 20.44 73.12
CA LEU A 18 -18.90 19.32 72.66
C LEU A 18 -20.27 19.33 73.39
N LEU A 19 -21.11 18.31 73.12
CA LEU A 19 -22.41 17.97 73.77
C LEU A 19 -23.64 18.65 73.13
N LEU A 20 -24.79 17.99 72.87
CA LEU A 20 -25.21 16.61 73.18
C LEU A 20 -26.13 15.99 72.08
N THR A 21 -26.24 14.66 72.11
CA THR A 21 -26.90 13.71 71.20
C THR A 21 -28.43 13.61 71.26
N LEU A 22 -29.10 13.20 70.15
CA LEU A 22 -29.92 11.97 69.99
C LEU A 22 -30.43 11.88 68.51
N LEU A 23 -30.15 10.80 67.75
CA LEU A 23 -31.04 9.64 67.40
C LEU A 23 -32.38 10.03 66.71
N LEU A 24 -32.87 9.42 65.60
CA LEU A 24 -32.47 8.22 64.82
C LEU A 24 -33.16 8.17 63.43
N ALA A 25 -32.58 7.39 62.50
CA ALA A 25 -33.20 6.65 61.37
C ALA A 25 -33.87 7.40 60.17
N GLY A 26 -33.55 6.95 58.95
CA GLY A 26 -34.34 7.23 57.73
C GLY A 26 -33.55 7.39 56.42
N ASN A 27 -32.96 6.32 55.88
CA ASN A 27 -32.32 6.36 54.54
C ASN A 27 -33.34 6.62 53.43
N GLY A 28 -33.08 7.59 52.55
CA GLY A 28 -33.99 7.92 51.45
C GLY A 28 -33.47 8.94 50.44
N CYS A 29 -32.30 8.73 49.84
CA CYS A 29 -31.82 9.55 48.72
C CYS A 29 -32.01 8.83 47.38
N VAL A 30 -32.89 9.40 46.54
CA VAL A 30 -33.10 9.00 45.14
C VAL A 30 -31.84 9.32 44.33
N ALA A 31 -31.28 8.32 43.65
CA ALA A 31 -30.16 8.49 42.73
C ALA A 31 -30.60 8.22 41.28
N HIS A 32 -30.53 9.24 40.43
CA HIS A 32 -31.01 9.21 39.06
C HIS A 32 -29.84 9.22 38.06
N ARG A 33 -29.37 8.05 37.60
CA ARG A 33 -28.57 7.95 36.37
C ARG A 33 -28.63 6.55 35.76
N GLY A 34 -28.96 6.47 34.48
CA GLY A 34 -29.23 5.20 33.80
C GLY A 34 -27.99 4.33 33.62
N GLN A 35 -28.10 3.05 34.01
CA GLN A 35 -27.21 1.99 33.57
C GLN A 35 -27.79 1.33 32.32
N HIS A 36 -27.38 1.77 31.13
CA HIS A 36 -27.52 0.92 29.95
C HIS A 36 -26.31 -0.01 29.90
N LEU A 37 -26.28 -1.00 30.80
CA LEU A 37 -25.34 -2.10 30.74
C LEU A 37 -25.46 -2.75 29.35
N ARG A 38 -24.41 -2.60 28.53
CA ARG A 38 -24.22 -3.51 27.40
C ARG A 38 -23.84 -4.84 28.00
N SER A 39 -24.80 -5.75 28.06
CA SER A 39 -24.55 -7.18 28.27
C SER A 39 -23.74 -7.70 27.08
N PHE A 40 -22.42 -7.51 27.13
CA PHE A 40 -21.52 -8.37 26.38
C PHE A 40 -21.62 -9.74 27.03
N SER A 41 -22.32 -10.65 26.36
CA SER A 41 -22.26 -12.07 26.67
C SER A 41 -20.80 -12.50 26.63
N ASP A 42 -20.29 -12.99 27.76
CA ASP A 42 -18.97 -13.61 27.85
C ASP A 42 -19.01 -14.99 27.17
N THR A 43 -19.20 -14.96 25.85
CA THR A 43 -18.98 -16.13 25.00
C THR A 43 -17.51 -16.46 25.08
N PRO A 44 -17.11 -17.71 25.40
CA PRO A 44 -15.70 -18.07 25.39
C PRO A 44 -15.12 -17.71 24.04
N VAL A 45 -14.03 -16.92 24.06
CA VAL A 45 -13.33 -16.51 22.85
C VAL A 45 -12.58 -17.74 22.31
N ASN A 46 -13.32 -18.59 21.58
CA ASN A 46 -12.75 -19.72 20.88
C ASN A 46 -11.74 -19.18 19.88
N ASP A 47 -10.46 -19.53 20.06
CA ASP A 47 -9.40 -19.16 19.13
C ASP A 47 -9.71 -19.82 17.77
N PRO A 48 -9.94 -19.06 16.68
CA PRO A 48 -10.35 -19.64 15.40
C PRO A 48 -9.25 -20.49 14.73
N CYS A 49 -8.08 -20.63 15.36
CA CYS A 49 -7.07 -21.64 15.03
C CYS A 49 -7.41 -23.06 15.56
N TYR A 50 -8.46 -23.23 16.36
CA TYR A 50 -8.83 -24.51 16.95
C TYR A 50 -10.34 -24.77 16.84
N ASP A 51 -10.71 -26.05 16.72
CA ASP A 51 -12.08 -26.58 16.69
C ASP A 51 -12.15 -27.74 17.70
N ASP A 52 -12.72 -27.49 18.88
CA ASP A 52 -12.68 -28.40 20.04
C ASP A 52 -11.27 -28.97 20.29
N ASP A 53 -10.30 -28.07 20.51
CA ASP A 53 -8.85 -28.32 20.64
C ASP A 53 -8.13 -28.93 19.42
N ARG A 54 -8.83 -29.30 18.35
CA ARG A 54 -8.21 -29.76 17.09
C ARG A 54 -7.69 -28.57 16.29
N PRO A 55 -6.42 -28.56 15.84
CA PRO A 55 -5.89 -27.44 15.07
C PRO A 55 -6.58 -27.35 13.69
N GLN A 56 -6.95 -26.13 13.30
CA GLN A 56 -7.51 -25.80 11.99
C GLN A 56 -6.82 -24.55 11.43
N ARG A 57 -6.71 -24.44 10.10
CA ARG A 57 -6.11 -23.24 9.48
C ARG A 57 -6.86 -21.97 9.89
N CYS A 58 -6.12 -21.03 10.43
CA CYS A 58 -6.60 -19.68 10.75
C CYS A 58 -5.77 -18.62 10.01
N MET A 59 -6.38 -17.47 9.75
CA MET A 59 -5.70 -16.36 9.06
C MET A 59 -6.15 -15.02 9.65
N PRO A 60 -5.32 -13.96 9.61
CA PRO A 60 -5.71 -12.63 10.08
C PRO A 60 -6.86 -12.03 9.27
N ASP A 61 -7.53 -11.01 9.81
CA ASP A 61 -8.56 -10.29 9.08
C ASP A 61 -8.04 -9.61 7.80
N PHE A 62 -8.97 -9.34 6.87
CA PHE A 62 -8.68 -8.56 5.68
C PHE A 62 -8.72 -7.07 6.01
N VAL A 63 -7.68 -6.32 5.62
CA VAL A 63 -7.50 -4.91 5.97
C VAL A 63 -6.97 -4.10 4.78
N ASN A 64 -7.17 -2.78 4.82
CA ASN A 64 -6.33 -1.85 4.06
C ASN A 64 -5.01 -1.68 4.82
N ALA A 65 -3.95 -2.36 4.36
CA ALA A 65 -2.63 -2.35 4.98
C ALA A 65 -1.89 -1.00 4.80
N ALA A 66 -2.39 -0.10 3.95
CA ALA A 66 -1.85 1.25 3.79
C ALA A 66 -2.42 2.25 4.82
N PHE A 67 -3.57 1.97 5.44
CA PHE A 67 -4.28 2.93 6.27
C PHE A 67 -3.43 3.39 7.47
N GLY A 68 -3.24 4.71 7.61
CA GLY A 68 -2.40 5.33 8.63
C GLY A 68 -0.89 5.12 8.47
N VAL A 69 -0.42 4.48 7.40
CA VAL A 69 1.01 4.24 7.15
C VAL A 69 1.57 5.38 6.29
N PRO A 70 2.61 6.12 6.74
CA PRO A 70 3.15 7.24 5.97
C PRO A 70 3.76 6.77 4.65
N ILE A 71 3.45 7.50 3.57
CA ILE A 71 3.99 7.27 2.23
C ILE A 71 5.13 8.24 1.94
N GLU A 72 6.25 7.69 1.45
CA GLU A 72 7.37 8.47 0.95
C GLU A 72 7.10 8.87 -0.52
N ALA A 73 6.91 10.18 -0.75
CA ALA A 73 6.70 10.74 -2.08
C ALA A 73 7.97 11.46 -2.56
N SER A 74 8.45 11.16 -3.78
CA SER A 74 9.64 11.84 -4.34
C SER A 74 9.41 13.30 -4.74
N SER A 75 8.15 13.73 -4.78
CA SER A 75 7.74 15.09 -5.13
C SER A 75 6.42 15.40 -4.44
N THR A 76 6.37 16.49 -3.66
CA THR A 76 5.13 17.02 -3.08
C THR A 76 5.16 18.53 -3.25
N CYS A 77 4.07 19.13 -3.73
CA CYS A 77 4.06 20.55 -4.02
C CYS A 77 4.21 21.41 -2.75
N GLY A 78 4.78 22.60 -2.89
CA GLY A 78 4.78 23.61 -1.83
C GLY A 78 5.87 23.45 -0.77
N GLN A 79 6.67 22.37 -0.81
CA GLN A 79 7.70 22.08 0.20
C GLN A 79 8.88 23.08 0.20
N GLY A 80 9.18 23.70 -0.94
CA GLY A 80 10.26 24.68 -1.06
C GLY A 80 9.79 26.11 -1.36
N LYS A 81 8.69 26.26 -2.10
CA LYS A 81 8.07 27.54 -2.44
C LYS A 81 6.60 27.31 -2.83
N PRO A 82 5.70 28.30 -2.65
CA PRO A 82 4.33 28.20 -3.14
C PRO A 82 4.29 27.94 -4.65
N ALA A 83 3.48 26.96 -5.06
CA ALA A 83 3.46 26.42 -6.42
C ALA A 83 2.05 26.49 -7.02
N ARG A 84 1.89 27.17 -8.17
CA ARG A 84 0.59 27.26 -8.88
C ARG A 84 0.31 25.97 -9.65
N PHE A 85 -0.87 25.41 -9.48
CA PHE A 85 -1.40 24.34 -10.32
C PHE A 85 -2.81 24.71 -10.82
N CYS A 86 -3.30 24.02 -11.85
CA CYS A 86 -4.63 24.26 -12.40
C CYS A 86 -5.37 22.95 -12.71
N ASN A 87 -6.67 22.93 -12.46
CA ASN A 87 -7.54 21.80 -12.75
C ASN A 87 -8.16 21.96 -14.15
N LEU A 88 -8.11 20.90 -14.96
CA LEU A 88 -8.72 20.89 -16.29
C LEU A 88 -10.17 20.45 -16.19
N LYS A 89 -11.06 21.18 -16.88
CA LYS A 89 -12.46 20.80 -17.08
C LYS A 89 -12.69 20.51 -18.55
N GLU A 90 -13.48 19.49 -18.84
CA GLU A 90 -13.94 19.24 -20.22
C GLU A 90 -14.93 20.33 -20.62
N SER A 91 -14.70 20.99 -21.77
CA SER A 91 -15.60 22.03 -22.27
C SER A 91 -16.86 21.38 -22.84
N SER A 92 -18.00 21.61 -22.18
CA SER A 92 -19.31 21.10 -22.59
C SER A 92 -20.05 22.02 -23.58
N ASP A 93 -19.37 22.98 -24.21
CA ASP A 93 -19.95 23.86 -25.22
C ASP A 93 -20.14 23.12 -26.56
N GLY A 94 -21.19 22.29 -26.62
CA GLY A 94 -21.72 21.68 -27.83
C GLY A 94 -22.44 22.69 -28.73
N GLY A 95 -21.83 23.84 -28.99
CA GLY A 95 -22.34 24.83 -29.96
C GLY A 95 -22.30 24.27 -31.39
N MET A 96 -23.29 24.63 -32.21
CA MET A 96 -23.57 24.07 -33.56
C MET A 96 -22.42 24.12 -34.60
N THR A 97 -21.26 24.73 -34.30
CA THR A 97 -20.07 24.67 -35.15
C THR A 97 -19.15 23.56 -34.64
N GLY A 98 -18.82 22.57 -35.48
CA GLY A 98 -18.07 21.35 -35.12
C GLY A 98 -16.62 21.57 -34.63
N GLY A 99 -16.49 22.20 -33.48
CA GLY A 99 -15.26 22.48 -32.75
C GLY A 99 -14.81 21.29 -31.92
N ARG A 100 -13.50 21.14 -31.79
CA ARG A 100 -12.86 20.04 -31.04
C ARG A 100 -13.31 20.06 -29.57
N SER A 101 -13.69 18.89 -29.02
CA SER A 101 -13.68 18.74 -27.55
C SER A 101 -12.26 19.01 -27.07
N GLY A 102 -12.13 20.06 -26.25
CA GLY A 102 -10.87 20.53 -25.70
C GLY A 102 -11.02 20.69 -24.19
N MET A 103 -10.04 20.18 -23.44
CA MET A 103 -9.92 20.50 -22.02
C MET A 103 -9.55 21.97 -21.85
N VAL A 104 -10.30 22.68 -21.01
CA VAL A 104 -10.07 24.09 -20.68
C VAL A 104 -9.57 24.19 -19.24
N GLU A 105 -8.54 25.01 -19.03
CA GLU A 105 -8.02 25.37 -17.71
C GLU A 105 -9.12 26.12 -16.94
N SER A 106 -9.65 25.53 -15.87
CA SER A 106 -10.93 25.96 -15.29
C SER A 106 -10.78 26.72 -13.97
N THR A 107 -9.93 26.22 -13.08
CA THR A 107 -9.59 26.85 -11.80
C THR A 107 -8.12 26.62 -11.52
N CYS A 108 -7.46 27.64 -10.97
CA CYS A 108 -6.07 27.57 -10.56
C CYS A 108 -5.92 27.92 -9.10
N GLU A 109 -5.12 27.12 -8.41
CA GLU A 109 -4.91 27.18 -6.98
C GLU A 109 -3.40 27.26 -6.71
N ILE A 110 -3.05 27.65 -5.50
CA ILE A 110 -1.66 27.70 -5.03
C ILE A 110 -1.52 26.60 -4.00
N CYS A 111 -0.56 25.71 -4.18
CA CYS A 111 -0.11 24.76 -3.18
C CYS A 111 1.00 25.39 -2.34
N ASP A 112 0.88 25.32 -1.02
CA ASP A 112 1.83 25.89 -0.06
C ASP A 112 1.82 25.01 1.21
N GLU A 113 2.96 24.42 1.56
CA GLU A 113 3.08 23.54 2.74
C GLU A 113 2.97 24.33 4.06
N ALA A 114 3.26 25.64 4.04
CA ALA A 114 3.14 26.51 5.21
C ALA A 114 1.68 26.86 5.55
N ASP A 115 0.76 26.78 4.58
CA ASP A 115 -0.66 27.04 4.78
C ASP A 115 -1.43 25.71 4.94
N ALA A 116 -1.96 25.49 6.15
CA ALA A 116 -2.71 24.28 6.48
C ALA A 116 -3.95 24.02 5.60
N THR A 117 -4.46 25.04 4.90
CA THR A 117 -5.58 24.95 3.94
C THR A 117 -5.15 24.70 2.50
N LYS A 118 -3.85 24.85 2.18
CA LYS A 118 -3.28 24.72 0.83
C LYS A 118 -2.14 23.72 0.71
N ARG A 119 -1.83 22.98 1.77
CA ARG A 119 -0.91 21.84 1.77
C ARG A 119 -1.56 20.60 1.15
N TYR A 120 -0.81 19.86 0.34
CA TYR A 120 -1.25 18.61 -0.29
C TYR A 120 -0.27 17.48 0.06
N SER A 121 -0.11 17.25 1.36
CA SER A 121 0.87 16.32 1.93
C SER A 121 0.58 14.85 1.61
N ALA A 122 1.62 14.03 1.49
CA ALA A 122 1.50 12.58 1.23
C ALA A 122 0.73 11.81 2.32
N LEU A 123 0.55 12.39 3.52
CA LEU A 123 -0.29 11.85 4.59
C LEU A 123 -1.77 11.71 4.16
N ALA A 124 -2.24 12.54 3.23
CA ALA A 124 -3.60 12.48 2.66
C ALA A 124 -3.84 11.29 1.71
N LEU A 125 -2.82 10.44 1.48
CA LEU A 125 -2.98 9.22 0.68
C LEU A 125 -3.52 8.04 1.51
N THR A 126 -3.46 8.13 2.83
CA THR A 126 -3.68 6.99 3.75
C THR A 126 -4.54 7.35 4.96
N ASP A 127 -5.20 8.51 4.92
CA ASP A 127 -6.12 8.97 5.96
C ASP A 127 -7.53 8.34 5.79
N VAL A 128 -8.53 8.89 6.49
CA VAL A 128 -9.91 8.43 6.37
C VAL A 128 -10.55 9.06 5.13
N HIS A 129 -10.48 8.35 4.01
CA HIS A 129 -11.07 8.81 2.76
C HIS A 129 -12.59 9.06 2.90
N ASN A 130 -13.03 10.28 2.59
CA ASN A 130 -14.42 10.71 2.65
C ASN A 130 -14.80 11.38 1.32
N SER A 131 -15.75 10.80 0.59
CA SER A 131 -16.19 11.30 -0.72
C SER A 131 -16.80 12.70 -0.69
N ASN A 132 -17.28 13.17 0.48
CA ASN A 132 -17.85 14.50 0.65
C ASN A 132 -16.81 15.56 1.04
N ASN A 133 -15.65 15.13 1.55
CA ASN A 133 -14.56 16.01 1.96
C ASN A 133 -13.23 15.33 1.61
N VAL A 134 -12.87 15.40 0.33
CA VAL A 134 -11.74 14.66 -0.23
C VAL A 134 -10.43 15.39 0.08
N THR A 135 -9.60 14.77 0.91
CA THR A 135 -8.19 15.14 1.08
C THR A 135 -7.37 14.67 -0.12
N CYS A 136 -6.25 15.33 -0.38
CA CYS A 136 -5.46 15.12 -1.59
C CYS A 136 -3.96 15.33 -1.35
N TRP A 137 -3.14 14.44 -1.88
CA TRP A 137 -1.73 14.68 -2.17
C TRP A 137 -1.56 15.21 -3.60
N ARG A 138 -0.56 16.07 -3.82
CA ARG A 138 -0.19 16.58 -5.15
C ARG A 138 1.33 16.64 -5.33
N SER A 139 1.81 16.22 -6.50
CA SER A 139 3.22 16.41 -6.91
C SER A 139 3.54 17.88 -7.17
N GLU A 140 4.83 18.24 -7.19
CA GLU A 140 5.25 19.53 -7.76
C GLU A 140 4.75 19.68 -9.21
N PRO A 141 4.45 20.91 -9.67
CA PRO A 141 3.88 21.13 -10.98
C PRO A 141 4.93 21.01 -12.10
N ARG A 142 4.55 20.36 -13.20
CA ARG A 142 5.46 20.00 -14.31
C ARG A 142 5.03 20.67 -15.61
N SER A 143 6.01 21.13 -16.40
CA SER A 143 5.78 21.57 -17.77
C SER A 143 5.40 20.37 -18.63
N GLY A 144 4.25 20.43 -19.32
CA GLY A 144 3.73 19.33 -20.16
C GLY A 144 4.50 19.03 -21.46
N THR A 145 5.75 19.49 -21.59
CA THR A 145 6.60 19.25 -22.76
C THR A 145 7.20 17.84 -22.73
N LEU A 146 7.12 17.10 -23.84
CA LEU A 146 7.66 15.72 -23.92
C LEU A 146 9.18 15.65 -23.69
N ASP A 147 9.89 16.76 -23.87
CA ASP A 147 11.35 16.86 -23.78
C ASP A 147 11.87 17.14 -22.35
N ALA A 148 10.98 17.26 -21.36
CA ALA A 148 11.33 17.57 -19.96
C ALA A 148 12.05 16.43 -19.19
N GLY A 149 12.39 15.32 -19.88
CA GLY A 149 13.01 14.15 -19.27
C GLY A 149 12.06 13.32 -18.38
N PRO A 150 12.49 12.10 -17.99
CA PRO A 150 11.69 11.21 -17.15
C PRO A 150 11.90 11.51 -15.65
N ASP A 151 11.49 12.69 -15.16
CA ASP A 151 11.37 12.87 -13.71
C ASP A 151 10.14 12.09 -13.22
N ASN A 152 10.36 10.82 -12.99
CA ASN A 152 9.36 9.89 -12.52
C ASN A 152 8.96 10.26 -11.08
N VAL A 153 7.69 10.59 -10.86
CA VAL A 153 7.19 10.80 -9.51
C VAL A 153 6.89 9.44 -8.89
N THR A 154 7.44 9.18 -7.71
CA THR A 154 7.29 7.90 -7.01
C THR A 154 6.56 8.07 -5.69
N LEU A 155 5.75 7.08 -5.36
CA LEU A 155 5.12 6.90 -4.05
C LEU A 155 5.57 5.55 -3.52
N THR A 156 6.27 5.51 -2.38
CA THR A 156 6.74 4.27 -1.75
C THR A 156 6.03 4.09 -0.40
N LEU A 157 5.41 2.93 -0.22
CA LEU A 157 4.69 2.51 0.98
C LEU A 157 5.38 1.28 1.57
N SER A 158 5.85 1.38 2.81
CA SER A 158 6.49 0.27 3.55
C SER A 158 5.56 -0.28 4.62
N LEU A 159 5.11 -1.53 4.46
CA LEU A 159 4.12 -2.18 5.35
C LEU A 159 4.75 -2.72 6.65
N GLY A 160 6.09 -2.70 6.77
CA GLY A 160 6.84 -3.18 7.94
C GLY A 160 6.81 -4.69 8.21
N LYS A 161 5.99 -5.44 7.45
CA LYS A 161 5.70 -6.87 7.59
C LYS A 161 5.25 -7.43 6.23
N LYS A 162 5.41 -8.74 5.99
CA LYS A 162 4.83 -9.39 4.81
C LYS A 162 3.30 -9.46 4.90
N PHE A 163 2.63 -9.05 3.83
CA PHE A 163 1.21 -9.23 3.57
C PHE A 163 0.99 -10.09 2.33
N GLU A 164 -0.14 -10.79 2.29
CA GLU A 164 -0.68 -11.42 1.09
C GLU A 164 -1.73 -10.48 0.51
N LEU A 165 -1.39 -9.85 -0.62
CA LEU A 165 -2.14 -8.77 -1.22
C LEU A 165 -3.21 -9.27 -2.19
N THR A 166 -4.42 -8.77 -2.04
CA THR A 166 -5.54 -9.00 -2.96
C THR A 166 -5.63 -7.88 -4.00
N TYR A 167 -5.42 -6.62 -3.59
CA TYR A 167 -5.41 -5.50 -4.52
C TYR A 167 -4.51 -4.33 -4.11
N VAL A 168 -4.13 -3.52 -5.09
CA VAL A 168 -3.62 -2.16 -4.92
C VAL A 168 -4.59 -1.21 -5.63
N SER A 169 -5.02 -0.15 -4.97
CA SER A 169 -6.05 0.77 -5.44
C SER A 169 -5.58 2.21 -5.27
N LEU A 170 -5.65 2.98 -6.34
CA LEU A 170 -5.33 4.40 -6.37
C LEU A 170 -6.58 5.18 -6.78
N MET A 171 -7.00 6.14 -5.96
CA MET A 171 -8.02 7.12 -6.34
C MET A 171 -7.35 8.45 -6.63
N PHE A 172 -7.76 9.06 -7.74
CA PHE A 172 -7.30 10.36 -8.20
C PHE A 172 -8.19 11.45 -7.63
N CYS A 173 -7.60 12.63 -7.39
CA CYS A 173 -8.35 13.79 -6.91
C CYS A 173 -9.45 14.21 -7.92
N PRO A 174 -10.55 14.82 -7.46
CA PRO A 174 -11.54 15.44 -8.36
C PRO A 174 -10.85 16.40 -9.34
N LEU A 175 -11.25 16.34 -10.61
CA LEU A 175 -10.69 17.14 -11.72
C LEU A 175 -9.19 16.93 -12.01
N ALA A 176 -8.53 15.95 -11.38
CA ALA A 176 -7.15 15.59 -11.69
C ALA A 176 -7.05 14.74 -12.95
N ILE A 177 -5.98 14.96 -13.73
CA ILE A 177 -5.67 14.19 -14.92
C ILE A 177 -5.03 12.86 -14.49
N ARG A 178 -5.52 11.74 -15.02
CA ARG A 178 -4.86 10.44 -14.83
C ARG A 178 -3.49 10.41 -15.54
N PRO A 179 -2.49 9.72 -14.97
CA PRO A 179 -1.30 9.35 -15.74
C PRO A 179 -1.74 8.54 -16.97
N ASP A 180 -1.20 8.83 -18.14
CA ASP A 180 -1.31 7.89 -19.27
C ASP A 180 -0.45 6.66 -19.00
N SER A 181 0.72 6.85 -18.39
CA SER A 181 1.66 5.77 -18.13
C SER A 181 2.15 5.77 -16.69
N MET A 182 1.91 4.65 -16.01
CA MET A 182 2.37 4.37 -14.64
C MET A 182 2.73 2.88 -14.47
N ALA A 183 3.48 2.57 -13.42
CA ALA A 183 3.85 1.22 -13.06
C ALA A 183 3.74 1.02 -11.55
N ILE A 184 3.32 -0.18 -11.13
CA ILE A 184 3.29 -0.63 -9.75
C ILE A 184 4.38 -1.69 -9.61
N TYR A 185 5.23 -1.53 -8.60
CA TYR A 185 6.27 -2.47 -8.18
C TYR A 185 6.01 -2.92 -6.75
N LYS A 186 6.54 -4.10 -6.40
CA LYS A 186 6.55 -4.61 -5.02
C LYS A 186 7.97 -4.99 -4.59
N SER A 187 8.22 -4.96 -3.29
CA SER A 187 9.29 -5.72 -2.66
C SER A 187 8.66 -6.82 -1.79
N ALA A 188 9.37 -7.93 -1.61
CA ALA A 188 9.03 -8.99 -0.63
C ALA A 188 10.13 -9.15 0.45
N ASP A 189 11.12 -8.25 0.45
CA ASP A 189 12.37 -8.34 1.20
C ASP A 189 12.77 -7.02 1.88
N TYR A 190 11.76 -6.20 2.22
CA TYR A 190 11.87 -4.93 2.95
C TYR A 190 12.64 -3.86 2.16
N GLY A 191 12.16 -3.57 0.94
CA GLY A 191 12.63 -2.51 0.07
C GLY A 191 13.95 -2.76 -0.66
N LYS A 192 14.59 -3.92 -0.49
CA LYS A 192 15.92 -4.24 -1.05
C LYS A 192 15.84 -4.53 -2.55
N ASN A 193 14.94 -5.43 -2.96
CA ASN A 193 14.71 -5.76 -4.36
C ASN A 193 13.28 -5.36 -4.78
N TRP A 194 13.16 -4.88 -6.01
CA TRP A 194 11.90 -4.37 -6.56
C TRP A 194 11.50 -5.14 -7.81
N LEU A 195 10.38 -5.85 -7.73
CA LEU A 195 9.80 -6.64 -8.82
C LEU A 195 8.62 -5.88 -9.44
N PRO A 196 8.47 -5.90 -10.78
CA PRO A 196 7.30 -5.30 -11.42
C PRO A 196 6.04 -6.07 -11.05
N PHE A 197 4.97 -5.36 -10.72
CA PHE A 197 3.72 -5.94 -10.26
C PHE A 197 2.61 -5.77 -11.32
N GLN A 198 2.47 -4.54 -11.85
CA GLN A 198 1.51 -4.21 -12.91
C GLN A 198 1.95 -2.96 -13.68
N PHE A 199 1.75 -2.93 -15.00
CA PHE A 199 1.98 -1.76 -15.84
C PHE A 199 0.69 -1.22 -16.43
N TYR A 200 0.61 0.10 -16.59
CA TYR A 200 -0.48 0.80 -17.25
C TYR A 200 0.10 1.77 -18.29
N SER A 201 -0.34 1.70 -19.55
CA SER A 201 0.05 2.62 -20.63
C SER A 201 -0.82 2.46 -21.88
N SER A 202 -1.16 3.56 -22.57
CA SER A 202 -1.68 3.49 -23.95
C SER A 202 -0.66 2.90 -24.94
N GLN A 203 0.63 2.99 -24.62
CA GLN A 203 1.77 2.63 -25.48
C GLN A 203 2.66 1.55 -24.83
N CYS A 204 2.06 0.56 -24.16
CA CYS A 204 2.73 -0.58 -23.50
C CYS A 204 3.96 -1.12 -24.25
N ARG A 205 3.85 -1.33 -25.57
CA ARG A 205 4.94 -1.88 -26.39
C ARG A 205 6.12 -0.92 -26.55
N LYS A 206 5.85 0.38 -26.71
CA LYS A 206 6.87 1.42 -26.94
C LYS A 206 7.57 1.83 -25.64
N LEU A 207 6.82 1.92 -24.54
CA LEU A 207 7.36 2.40 -23.26
C LEU A 207 7.95 1.28 -22.39
N TYR A 208 7.30 0.11 -22.33
CA TYR A 208 7.70 -0.99 -21.44
C TYR A 208 8.10 -2.27 -22.19
N GLY A 209 8.13 -2.26 -23.52
CA GLY A 209 8.37 -3.47 -24.34
C GLY A 209 7.25 -4.52 -24.31
N ARG A 210 6.19 -4.31 -23.51
CA ARG A 210 5.20 -5.34 -23.16
C ARG A 210 3.96 -5.36 -24.09
N PRO A 211 3.30 -6.51 -24.29
CA PRO A 211 2.02 -6.56 -25.01
C PRO A 211 0.89 -5.96 -24.17
N THR A 212 -0.03 -5.21 -24.79
CA THR A 212 -1.22 -4.62 -24.14
C THR A 212 -2.33 -5.64 -23.79
N LYS A 213 -2.27 -6.84 -24.38
CA LYS A 213 -3.25 -7.93 -24.18
C LYS A 213 -2.53 -9.27 -23.94
N ALA A 214 -1.47 -9.25 -23.14
CA ALA A 214 -0.77 -10.48 -22.74
C ALA A 214 -1.70 -11.35 -21.86
N THR A 215 -1.95 -12.58 -22.30
CA THR A 215 -2.54 -13.62 -21.46
C THR A 215 -1.46 -14.25 -20.58
N ILE A 216 -1.84 -14.65 -19.37
CA ILE A 216 -0.94 -15.36 -18.45
C ILE A 216 -1.23 -16.87 -18.61
N SER A 217 -0.18 -17.64 -18.85
CA SER A 217 -0.19 -19.10 -18.85
C SER A 217 0.26 -19.64 -17.49
N PRO A 218 0.00 -20.92 -17.17
CA PRO A 218 0.52 -21.56 -15.95
C PRO A 218 2.05 -21.52 -15.80
N SER A 219 2.78 -21.28 -16.90
CA SER A 219 4.25 -21.17 -16.92
C SER A 219 4.79 -19.77 -16.61
N ASN A 220 3.99 -18.71 -16.67
CA ASN A 220 4.41 -17.33 -16.38
C ASN A 220 3.47 -16.63 -15.37
N GLU A 221 2.95 -17.37 -14.39
CA GLU A 221 2.01 -16.85 -13.37
C GLU A 221 2.57 -15.76 -12.44
N GLN A 222 3.85 -15.41 -12.55
CA GLN A 222 4.47 -14.25 -11.89
C GLN A 222 4.79 -13.09 -12.85
N GLU A 223 4.30 -13.13 -14.09
CA GLU A 223 4.52 -12.02 -15.02
C GLU A 223 3.59 -10.83 -14.75
N ALA A 224 4.17 -9.63 -14.80
CA ALA A 224 3.45 -8.35 -14.76
C ALA A 224 2.88 -8.01 -16.14
N ARG A 225 1.55 -7.92 -16.25
CA ARG A 225 0.87 -7.49 -17.48
C ARG A 225 1.06 -5.98 -17.70
N CYS A 226 0.90 -5.54 -18.94
CA CYS A 226 0.65 -4.13 -19.26
C CYS A 226 -0.73 -3.99 -19.87
N VAL A 227 -1.53 -3.04 -19.37
CA VAL A 227 -2.89 -2.79 -19.86
C VAL A 227 -3.11 -1.31 -20.17
N ASP A 228 -3.99 -1.04 -21.12
CA ASP A 228 -4.42 0.31 -21.49
C ASP A 228 -5.69 0.66 -20.70
N HIS A 229 -5.53 1.38 -19.59
CA HIS A 229 -6.66 1.71 -18.69
C HIS A 229 -7.63 2.72 -19.31
N ASN A 230 -7.20 3.50 -20.32
CA ASN A 230 -8.06 4.47 -20.99
C ASN A 230 -9.17 3.78 -21.80
N ARG A 231 -8.95 2.53 -22.26
CA ARG A 231 -9.96 1.74 -23.00
C ARG A 231 -11.14 1.24 -22.17
N TYR A 232 -11.01 1.19 -20.85
CA TYR A 232 -12.06 0.70 -19.94
C TYR A 232 -12.84 1.85 -19.28
N SER A 233 -12.54 3.10 -19.66
CA SER A 233 -13.18 4.31 -19.12
C SER A 233 -14.51 4.61 -19.82
N VAL A 234 -15.39 3.62 -19.94
CA VAL A 234 -16.62 3.69 -20.76
C VAL A 234 -17.73 4.51 -20.10
N ASP A 235 -17.84 4.47 -18.76
CA ASP A 235 -18.84 5.21 -18.00
C ASP A 235 -18.19 6.31 -17.14
N GLY A 236 -18.61 7.56 -17.35
CA GLY A 236 -18.00 8.79 -16.80
C GLY A 236 -18.00 8.96 -15.28
N VAL A 237 -18.31 7.91 -14.51
CA VAL A 237 -18.31 7.88 -13.03
C VAL A 237 -17.20 6.98 -12.47
N GLN A 238 -16.66 6.04 -13.25
CA GLN A 238 -15.53 5.18 -12.83
C GLN A 238 -14.14 5.75 -13.19
N GLY A 239 -14.08 6.94 -13.80
CA GLY A 239 -12.87 7.52 -14.38
C GLY A 239 -11.76 7.91 -13.39
N SER A 240 -12.02 7.99 -12.09
CA SER A 240 -11.08 8.47 -11.06
C SER A 240 -10.35 7.38 -10.29
N ARG A 241 -10.54 6.09 -10.60
CA ARG A 241 -9.89 4.98 -9.85
C ARG A 241 -9.09 4.06 -10.78
N ILE A 242 -7.88 3.70 -10.37
CA ILE A 242 -7.10 2.60 -10.94
C ILE A 242 -6.97 1.52 -9.88
N ALA A 243 -7.52 0.34 -10.16
CA ALA A 243 -7.42 -0.83 -9.29
C ALA A 243 -6.64 -1.95 -10.00
N PHE A 244 -5.70 -2.54 -9.27
CA PHE A 244 -4.94 -3.71 -9.65
C PHE A 244 -5.36 -4.87 -8.73
N SER A 245 -5.97 -5.91 -9.28
CA SER A 245 -6.22 -7.18 -8.57
C SER A 245 -5.05 -8.14 -8.83
N THR A 246 -4.44 -8.67 -7.78
CA THR A 246 -3.18 -9.42 -7.88
C THR A 246 -3.35 -10.75 -8.62
N LEU A 247 -4.49 -11.41 -8.40
CA LEU A 247 -4.84 -12.73 -8.96
C LEU A 247 -5.63 -12.66 -10.27
N ASP A 248 -6.00 -11.46 -10.75
CA ASP A 248 -6.78 -11.34 -11.98
C ASP A 248 -6.03 -11.91 -13.20
N GLY A 249 -6.76 -12.70 -13.99
CA GLY A 249 -6.25 -13.37 -15.19
C GLY A 249 -5.21 -14.47 -14.94
N ARG A 250 -4.99 -14.94 -13.70
CA ARG A 250 -4.02 -16.00 -13.38
C ARG A 250 -4.69 -17.38 -13.25
N PRO A 251 -4.33 -18.38 -14.08
CA PRO A 251 -4.99 -19.70 -14.10
C PRO A 251 -5.16 -20.39 -12.74
N SER A 252 -4.11 -20.44 -11.91
CA SER A 252 -4.13 -21.16 -10.62
C SER A 252 -4.81 -20.38 -9.50
N ALA A 253 -5.41 -19.21 -9.76
CA ALA A 253 -6.06 -18.39 -8.72
C ALA A 253 -7.20 -19.12 -8.00
N ARG A 254 -7.84 -20.11 -8.66
CA ARG A 254 -8.87 -20.97 -8.05
C ARG A 254 -8.30 -22.01 -7.07
N ASP A 255 -7.01 -22.32 -7.16
CA ASP A 255 -6.29 -23.27 -6.31
C ASP A 255 -5.11 -22.59 -5.60
N PHE A 256 -5.35 -21.35 -5.15
CA PHE A 256 -4.36 -20.49 -4.50
C PHE A 256 -3.70 -21.16 -3.27
N ASP A 257 -4.44 -21.96 -2.51
CA ASP A 257 -3.94 -22.63 -1.31
C ASP A 257 -2.84 -23.67 -1.60
N ASN A 258 -2.78 -24.21 -2.82
CA ASN A 258 -1.75 -25.15 -3.25
C ASN A 258 -0.71 -24.49 -4.20
N SER A 259 -1.05 -23.38 -4.87
CA SER A 259 -0.11 -22.66 -5.75
C SER A 259 0.90 -21.82 -4.98
N VAL A 260 2.06 -22.42 -4.65
CA VAL A 260 3.22 -21.72 -4.08
C VAL A 260 3.65 -20.50 -4.93
N ILE A 261 3.55 -20.64 -6.27
CA ILE A 261 3.87 -19.58 -7.24
C ILE A 261 2.99 -18.34 -7.03
N LEU A 262 1.68 -18.53 -6.82
CA LEU A 262 0.76 -17.42 -6.56
C LEU A 262 0.85 -16.90 -5.13
N GLN A 263 1.12 -17.76 -4.14
CA GLN A 263 1.36 -17.33 -2.75
C GLN A 263 2.57 -16.40 -2.64
N ASP A 264 3.64 -16.68 -3.39
CA ASP A 264 4.78 -15.77 -3.53
C ASP A 264 4.44 -14.52 -4.36
N TRP A 265 3.69 -14.68 -5.45
CA TRP A 265 3.24 -13.54 -6.28
C TRP A 265 2.44 -12.49 -5.48
N VAL A 266 1.53 -12.91 -4.60
CA VAL A 266 0.78 -11.96 -3.76
C VAL A 266 1.55 -11.43 -2.55
N THR A 267 2.71 -12.03 -2.22
CA THR A 267 3.51 -11.62 -1.06
C THR A 267 4.23 -10.30 -1.33
N ALA A 268 4.05 -9.31 -0.44
CA ALA A 268 4.81 -8.06 -0.45
C ALA A 268 5.08 -7.54 0.97
N THR A 269 6.19 -6.82 1.13
CA THR A 269 6.54 -5.99 2.29
C THR A 269 6.38 -4.50 1.99
N ASP A 270 6.53 -4.11 0.72
CA ASP A 270 6.52 -2.72 0.29
C ASP A 270 5.90 -2.62 -1.12
N ILE A 271 5.25 -1.49 -1.40
CA ILE A 271 4.67 -1.17 -2.70
C ILE A 271 5.22 0.17 -3.17
N ARG A 272 5.62 0.25 -4.44
CA ARG A 272 6.06 1.49 -5.08
C ARG A 272 5.26 1.74 -6.35
N VAL A 273 4.63 2.89 -6.42
CA VAL A 273 4.01 3.40 -7.64
C VAL A 273 4.98 4.38 -8.30
N ILE A 274 5.14 4.26 -9.62
CA ILE A 274 5.98 5.13 -10.44
C ILE A 274 5.11 5.72 -11.54
N PHE A 275 4.97 7.06 -11.57
CA PHE A 275 4.27 7.78 -12.62
C PHE A 275 5.28 8.26 -13.68
N HIS A 276 5.14 7.78 -14.91
CA HIS A 276 6.08 8.06 -16.01
C HIS A 276 5.60 9.16 -16.95
N ARG A 277 4.28 9.28 -17.19
CA ARG A 277 3.74 10.26 -18.15
C ARG A 277 2.33 10.72 -17.81
N LEU A 278 2.14 12.03 -17.75
CA LEU A 278 0.86 12.71 -17.93
C LEU A 278 0.62 12.88 -19.43
N GLN A 279 -0.59 12.58 -19.90
CA GLN A 279 -1.01 12.94 -21.26
C GLN A 279 -2.07 14.04 -21.15
N PRO A 280 -1.80 15.27 -21.61
CA PRO A 280 -2.86 16.24 -21.81
C PRO A 280 -3.81 15.74 -22.91
N ALA A 281 -5.10 15.98 -22.74
CA ALA A 281 -6.11 15.65 -23.75
C ALA A 281 -5.98 16.58 -24.96
N ASN A 282 -5.07 16.25 -25.89
CA ASN A 282 -4.99 16.88 -27.20
C ASN A 282 -5.12 15.80 -28.28
N GLY A 283 -6.13 15.95 -29.14
CA GLY A 283 -6.61 14.88 -30.02
C GLY A 283 -5.70 14.59 -31.22
N GLY A 284 -5.99 13.50 -31.93
CA GLY A 284 -5.33 13.20 -33.21
C GLY A 284 -4.32 12.06 -33.20
N GLY A 285 -4.50 11.05 -32.34
CA GLY A 285 -3.89 9.73 -32.57
C GLY A 285 -4.49 9.07 -33.81
N GLY A 286 -3.99 9.43 -34.99
CA GLY A 286 -4.50 8.97 -36.28
C GLY A 286 -4.49 7.44 -36.39
N GLY A 287 -5.67 6.83 -36.20
CA GLY A 287 -5.88 5.43 -36.49
C GLY A 287 -5.84 5.21 -38.00
N GLY A 288 -4.68 4.82 -38.51
CA GLY A 288 -4.51 4.34 -39.88
C GLY A 288 -5.27 3.03 -40.08
N GLY A 289 -6.58 3.13 -40.31
CA GLY A 289 -7.42 2.01 -40.67
C GLY A 289 -7.04 1.51 -42.07
N GLY A 290 -6.47 0.31 -42.13
CA GLY A 290 -6.13 -0.31 -43.41
C GLY A 290 -7.38 -0.70 -44.20
N GLY A 291 -7.64 0.03 -45.28
CA GLY A 291 -8.48 -0.45 -46.39
C GLY A 291 -7.62 -1.24 -47.38
N GLY A 292 -8.05 -2.44 -47.76
CA GLY A 292 -7.27 -3.34 -48.60
C GLY A 292 -7.23 -2.96 -50.07
N GLY A 293 -6.16 -3.37 -50.77
CA GLY A 293 -6.01 -3.28 -52.22
C GLY A 293 -4.88 -4.21 -52.68
N SER A 294 -5.23 -5.31 -53.33
CA SER A 294 -4.30 -6.38 -53.70
C SER A 294 -3.37 -5.98 -54.84
N SER A 295 -2.09 -6.39 -54.78
CA SER A 295 -1.48 -7.21 -55.85
C SER A 295 -0.06 -7.68 -55.51
N SER A 296 0.23 -8.87 -56.00
CA SER A 296 1.50 -9.58 -55.98
C SER A 296 2.67 -8.81 -56.60
N HIS A 297 3.87 -8.93 -56.02
CA HIS A 297 4.91 -9.80 -56.59
C HIS A 297 6.06 -10.04 -55.59
N ALA A 298 6.61 -11.25 -55.62
CA ALA A 298 7.75 -11.67 -54.79
C ALA A 298 9.01 -11.86 -55.65
N LYS A 299 10.16 -11.43 -55.14
CA LYS A 299 11.53 -11.96 -55.37
C LYS A 299 12.51 -11.20 -54.47
N SER A 300 13.29 -11.91 -53.63
CA SER A 300 14.72 -12.28 -53.86
C SER A 300 15.63 -11.32 -53.07
N GLN A 301 16.34 -11.75 -52.02
CA GLN A 301 17.76 -12.21 -52.03
C GLN A 301 18.74 -11.22 -52.71
N SER A 302 19.95 -10.90 -52.20
CA SER A 302 20.68 -11.30 -50.97
C SER A 302 21.97 -10.45 -50.82
N THR A 303 22.64 -10.52 -49.65
CA THR A 303 24.11 -10.42 -49.41
C THR A 303 24.96 -9.23 -49.94
N GLU A 304 25.42 -8.40 -49.00
CA GLU A 304 26.83 -8.15 -48.59
C GLU A 304 28.01 -7.92 -49.60
N LEU A 305 28.80 -6.86 -49.29
CA LEU A 305 30.30 -6.76 -49.24
C LEU A 305 31.13 -7.14 -50.51
N LEU A 306 32.13 -6.41 -51.03
CA LEU A 306 32.98 -5.23 -50.68
C LEU A 306 33.37 -4.49 -52.00
N GLY A 307 34.08 -3.35 -52.06
CA GLY A 307 34.62 -2.43 -51.05
C GLY A 307 35.91 -1.71 -51.52
N GLY A 308 36.03 -0.39 -51.35
CA GLY A 308 37.17 0.45 -51.79
C GLY A 308 36.90 1.94 -51.56
N GLY A 309 37.84 2.72 -51.02
CA GLY A 309 37.52 4.07 -50.50
C GLY A 309 38.60 5.13 -50.71
N LYS A 310 38.35 6.37 -50.23
CA LYS A 310 39.35 7.35 -49.79
C LYS A 310 38.70 8.55 -49.06
N PHE A 311 39.36 8.98 -47.98
CA PHE A 311 39.42 10.33 -47.35
C PHE A 311 38.27 11.35 -47.48
N GLY A 312 37.85 11.91 -46.32
CA GLY A 312 37.51 13.33 -46.25
C GLY A 312 36.54 13.75 -45.13
N GLY A 313 37.06 14.33 -44.04
CA GLY A 313 36.33 15.30 -43.21
C GLY A 313 35.34 14.76 -42.17
N VAL A 314 35.63 15.00 -40.88
CA VAL A 314 34.65 14.99 -39.80
C VAL A 314 34.26 16.43 -39.47
N PRO A 315 33.01 16.87 -39.72
CA PRO A 315 32.49 18.09 -39.13
C PRO A 315 32.16 17.84 -37.65
N LYS A 316 32.83 18.57 -36.75
CA LYS A 316 32.46 18.64 -35.33
C LYS A 316 31.40 19.72 -35.12
N LYS A 317 30.47 19.46 -34.19
CA LYS A 317 29.40 20.35 -33.67
C LYS A 317 28.18 20.56 -34.57
N ALA A 318 27.02 20.22 -34.02
CA ALA A 318 25.70 20.59 -34.53
C ALA A 318 25.27 21.97 -33.98
N SER A 319 26.08 23.01 -34.17
CA SER A 319 25.74 24.40 -33.80
C SER A 319 25.10 25.20 -34.93
N ASP A 320 25.15 24.69 -36.17
CA ASP A 320 24.95 25.49 -37.39
C ASP A 320 23.55 25.32 -38.01
N PHE A 321 22.58 24.84 -37.23
CA PHE A 321 21.16 24.76 -37.61
C PHE A 321 20.24 25.65 -36.74
N LEU A 322 20.78 26.72 -36.16
CA LEU A 322 20.01 27.74 -35.43
C LEU A 322 19.28 28.71 -36.37
N MET A 323 18.24 28.24 -37.06
CA MET A 323 17.25 29.15 -37.64
C MET A 323 16.46 29.84 -36.51
N HIS A 324 16.54 31.17 -36.46
CA HIS A 324 15.74 31.99 -35.56
C HIS A 324 14.30 32.11 -36.06
N PRO A 325 13.27 31.80 -35.24
CA PRO A 325 11.91 32.22 -35.53
C PRO A 325 11.72 33.68 -35.09
N ARG A 326 11.60 34.59 -36.05
CA ARG A 326 10.91 35.88 -35.82
C ARG A 326 9.42 35.69 -36.11
N ASP A 327 8.60 36.22 -35.21
CA ASP A 327 7.20 36.62 -35.39
C ASP A 327 6.33 35.74 -36.31
N LEU A 328 5.75 34.70 -35.72
CA LEU A 328 4.40 34.29 -36.05
C LEU A 328 3.53 34.37 -34.78
N GLY A 329 2.66 35.37 -34.75
CA GLY A 329 1.68 35.58 -33.69
C GLY A 329 0.60 34.50 -33.69
N GLY A 330 0.91 33.33 -33.13
CA GLY A 330 -0.06 32.34 -32.69
C GLY A 330 -0.21 32.44 -31.17
N GLN A 331 -1.43 32.65 -30.68
CA GLN A 331 -1.71 32.60 -29.25
C GLN A 331 -1.25 31.25 -28.69
N GLY A 332 -0.25 31.28 -27.81
CA GLY A 332 0.24 30.08 -27.16
C GLY A 332 -0.91 29.43 -26.39
N VAL A 333 -1.26 28.20 -26.76
CA VAL A 333 -1.93 27.27 -25.85
C VAL A 333 -1.10 27.30 -24.57
N GLY A 334 -1.72 27.67 -23.44
CA GLY A 334 -1.01 27.87 -22.19
C GLY A 334 -0.10 26.68 -21.91
N SER A 335 1.14 26.95 -21.47
CA SER A 335 2.06 25.89 -21.04
C SER A 335 1.46 25.22 -19.81
N GLY A 336 0.63 24.20 -20.06
CA GLY A 336 -0.23 23.58 -19.07
C GLY A 336 0.62 22.99 -17.97
N VAL A 337 0.51 23.59 -16.79
CA VAL A 337 1.27 23.19 -15.61
C VAL A 337 0.53 22.03 -14.97
N LEU A 338 0.97 20.79 -15.27
CA LEU A 338 0.27 19.57 -14.89
C LEU A 338 0.84 18.98 -13.58
N THR A 339 -0.01 18.34 -12.78
CA THR A 339 0.36 17.67 -11.53
C THR A 339 -0.19 16.24 -11.51
N TYR A 340 0.48 15.33 -10.80
CA TYR A 340 -0.16 14.11 -10.32
C TYR A 340 -0.89 14.43 -9.01
N ALA A 341 -2.12 13.94 -8.84
CA ALA A 341 -2.92 14.20 -7.66
C ALA A 341 -3.77 12.98 -7.26
N LEU A 342 -3.61 12.50 -6.03
CA LEU A 342 -4.28 11.30 -5.51
C LEU A 342 -4.95 11.60 -4.16
N SER A 343 -6.08 10.95 -3.94
CA SER A 343 -7.00 11.12 -2.80
C SER A 343 -7.19 9.87 -1.94
N ASP A 344 -6.69 8.72 -2.39
CA ASP A 344 -6.57 7.48 -1.61
C ASP A 344 -5.54 6.56 -2.29
N PHE A 345 -4.74 5.88 -1.47
CA PHE A 345 -3.87 4.79 -1.84
C PHE A 345 -4.13 3.62 -0.88
N ALA A 346 -5.13 2.80 -1.22
CA ALA A 346 -5.44 1.59 -0.50
C ALA A 346 -4.65 0.36 -1.00
N VAL A 347 -4.14 -0.45 -0.07
CA VAL A 347 -3.52 -1.76 -0.32
C VAL A 347 -4.29 -2.82 0.45
N GLY A 348 -5.21 -3.48 -0.25
CA GLY A 348 -6.08 -4.49 0.33
C GLY A 348 -5.39 -5.85 0.44
N GLY A 349 -5.31 -6.40 1.64
CA GLY A 349 -4.68 -7.70 1.87
C GLY A 349 -4.87 -8.23 3.29
N ARG A 350 -4.12 -9.27 3.62
CA ARG A 350 -4.11 -9.92 4.94
C ARG A 350 -2.68 -10.17 5.38
N CYS A 351 -2.39 -10.00 6.67
CA CYS A 351 -1.04 -10.18 7.21
C CYS A 351 -0.57 -11.64 6.98
N LYS A 352 0.63 -11.84 6.43
CA LYS A 352 1.10 -13.18 6.04
C LYS A 352 1.52 -13.99 7.26
N CYS A 353 0.69 -14.96 7.65
CA CYS A 353 0.95 -15.88 8.78
C CYS A 353 0.86 -17.36 8.39
N ASN A 354 0.92 -17.66 7.08
CA ASN A 354 0.94 -19.02 6.52
C ASN A 354 -0.16 -19.98 7.02
N GLY A 355 -1.31 -19.48 7.51
CA GLY A 355 -2.38 -20.33 8.04
C GLY A 355 -2.27 -20.69 9.54
N HIS A 356 -1.31 -20.11 10.26
CA HIS A 356 -1.05 -20.43 11.68
C HIS A 356 -1.19 -19.25 12.65
N ALA A 357 -1.88 -18.17 12.27
CA ALA A 357 -2.29 -17.13 13.21
C ALA A 357 -3.58 -16.45 12.76
N SER A 358 -4.45 -16.14 13.71
CA SER A 358 -5.72 -15.44 13.54
C SER A 358 -5.61 -13.91 13.59
N ARG A 359 -4.42 -13.37 13.92
CA ARG A 359 -4.14 -11.93 13.99
C ARG A 359 -2.64 -11.64 13.89
N CYS A 360 -2.32 -10.38 13.58
CA CYS A 360 -0.98 -9.83 13.78
C CYS A 360 -1.01 -8.81 14.92
N VAL A 361 0.07 -8.78 15.70
CA VAL A 361 0.26 -7.95 16.90
C VAL A 361 1.60 -7.20 16.79
N LYS A 362 1.78 -6.12 17.54
CA LYS A 362 3.11 -5.51 17.67
C LYS A 362 3.94 -6.35 18.64
N GLY A 363 5.14 -6.75 18.22
CA GLY A 363 6.15 -7.37 19.07
C GLY A 363 6.80 -6.35 20.00
N ALA A 364 7.71 -6.82 20.87
CA ALA A 364 8.41 -5.99 21.85
C ALA A 364 9.35 -4.92 21.23
N ASP A 365 9.64 -5.02 19.93
CA ASP A 365 10.42 -4.06 19.15
C ASP A 365 9.52 -3.10 18.31
N GLU A 366 8.23 -3.00 18.68
CA GLU A 366 7.17 -2.27 17.98
C GLU A 366 6.88 -2.72 16.53
N LYS A 367 7.54 -3.79 16.04
CA LYS A 367 7.29 -4.31 14.69
C LYS A 367 6.10 -5.25 14.67
N LEU A 368 5.30 -5.17 13.61
CA LEU A 368 4.14 -6.06 13.41
C LEU A 368 4.59 -7.51 13.14
N GLU A 369 4.09 -8.48 13.88
CA GLU A 369 4.34 -9.92 13.70
C GLU A 369 3.09 -10.76 13.95
N CYS A 370 3.12 -12.03 13.55
CA CYS A 370 1.99 -12.94 13.73
C CYS A 370 1.91 -13.50 15.16
N ASP A 371 0.70 -13.58 15.74
CA ASP A 371 0.44 -14.29 17.01
C ASP A 371 0.40 -15.81 16.74
N CYS A 372 1.58 -16.42 16.54
CA CYS A 372 1.72 -17.78 16.00
C CYS A 372 1.20 -18.90 16.92
N LYS A 373 0.23 -19.65 16.39
CA LYS A 373 -0.36 -20.88 16.94
C LYS A 373 0.28 -22.11 16.29
N HIS A 374 -0.34 -23.29 16.40
CA HIS A 374 0.08 -24.52 15.71
C HIS A 374 1.55 -24.93 15.97
N ASN A 375 2.09 -24.53 17.13
CA ASN A 375 3.50 -24.68 17.50
C ASN A 375 4.51 -24.10 16.48
N THR A 376 4.10 -23.07 15.75
CA THR A 376 4.94 -22.33 14.79
C THR A 376 5.59 -21.09 15.42
N ALA A 377 6.64 -20.59 14.78
CA ALA A 377 7.44 -19.44 15.18
C ALA A 377 8.00 -18.70 13.95
N GLY A 378 8.64 -17.56 14.19
CA GLY A 378 9.05 -16.64 13.13
C GLY A 378 7.99 -15.57 12.87
N ARG A 379 8.36 -14.47 12.20
CA ARG A 379 7.45 -13.31 12.05
C ARG A 379 6.23 -13.64 11.20
N ASP A 380 6.37 -14.57 10.25
CA ASP A 380 5.32 -15.03 9.33
C ASP A 380 4.78 -16.43 9.71
N CYS A 381 5.12 -16.94 10.91
CA CYS A 381 4.89 -18.33 11.33
C CYS A 381 5.50 -19.37 10.38
N GLU A 382 6.68 -19.05 9.82
CA GLU A 382 7.34 -19.77 8.72
C GLU A 382 8.22 -20.96 9.14
N ARG A 383 8.26 -21.30 10.44
CA ARG A 383 9.05 -22.43 10.98
C ARG A 383 8.40 -23.01 12.23
N CYS A 384 8.81 -24.21 12.62
CA CYS A 384 8.40 -24.78 13.91
C CYS A 384 9.12 -24.13 15.11
N LYS A 385 8.46 -24.11 16.27
CA LYS A 385 9.08 -23.82 17.56
C LYS A 385 10.14 -24.89 17.88
N PRO A 386 11.20 -24.55 18.65
CA PRO A 386 12.09 -25.55 19.22
C PRO A 386 11.30 -26.68 19.90
N PHE A 387 11.80 -27.92 19.80
CA PHE A 387 11.16 -29.16 20.27
C PHE A 387 9.92 -29.65 19.48
N TYR A 388 9.46 -28.92 18.46
CA TYR A 388 8.33 -29.34 17.61
C TYR A 388 8.77 -29.73 16.19
N PHE A 389 9.76 -30.63 16.08
CA PHE A 389 10.38 -31.03 14.80
C PHE A 389 10.08 -32.48 14.41
N ASP A 390 9.04 -33.11 14.95
CA ASP A 390 8.66 -34.51 14.64
C ASP A 390 8.20 -34.70 13.17
N ARG A 391 7.74 -33.61 12.53
CA ARG A 391 7.52 -33.51 11.07
C ARG A 391 8.07 -32.19 10.52
N PRO A 392 8.37 -32.10 9.21
CA PRO A 392 8.68 -30.83 8.55
C PRO A 392 7.55 -29.80 8.72
N TRP A 393 7.90 -28.52 8.74
CA TRP A 393 6.94 -27.42 8.68
C TRP A 393 6.19 -27.42 7.33
N GLY A 394 4.91 -27.09 7.36
CA GLY A 394 4.10 -26.85 6.17
C GLY A 394 3.05 -25.78 6.43
N ARG A 395 2.68 -25.03 5.38
CA ARG A 395 1.65 -23.99 5.43
C ARG A 395 0.27 -24.60 5.74
N GLY A 396 -0.51 -23.97 6.62
CA GLY A 396 -1.90 -24.36 6.88
C GLY A 396 -2.80 -24.24 5.64
N THR A 397 -3.49 -25.32 5.30
CA THR A 397 -4.41 -25.44 4.14
C THR A 397 -5.86 -25.56 4.63
N ILE A 398 -6.84 -25.54 3.72
CA ILE A 398 -8.24 -25.81 4.09
C ILE A 398 -8.52 -27.27 4.52
N ARG A 399 -7.55 -28.19 4.34
CA ARG A 399 -7.69 -29.63 4.64
C ARG A 399 -6.88 -30.10 5.85
N ASP A 400 -5.69 -29.53 6.06
CA ASP A 400 -4.78 -29.82 7.16
C ASP A 400 -4.18 -28.49 7.67
N ALA A 401 -4.22 -28.28 8.98
CA ALA A 401 -3.63 -27.12 9.66
C ALA A 401 -2.10 -27.12 9.60
N ASN A 402 -1.49 -28.27 9.33
CA ASN A 402 -0.05 -28.51 9.25
C ASN A 402 0.70 -28.03 10.52
N GLU A 403 0.14 -28.31 11.70
CA GLU A 403 0.76 -27.98 12.97
C GLU A 403 2.07 -28.72 13.21
N CYS A 404 3.02 -28.03 13.83
CA CYS A 404 4.29 -28.61 14.23
C CYS A 404 4.10 -29.56 15.42
N LYS A 405 4.66 -30.76 15.32
CA LYS A 405 4.46 -31.86 16.27
C LYS A 405 5.66 -32.03 17.20
N ALA A 406 5.39 -32.25 18.49
CA ALA A 406 6.41 -32.40 19.52
C ALA A 406 7.30 -33.62 19.25
N SER A 407 8.61 -33.43 19.26
CA SER A 407 9.58 -34.46 18.89
C SER A 407 9.61 -35.61 19.89
N SER A 408 9.18 -36.79 19.43
CA SER A 408 9.13 -38.06 20.17
C SER A 408 10.46 -38.41 20.87
N SER A 409 11.59 -38.17 20.21
CA SER A 409 12.95 -38.39 20.75
C SER A 409 13.28 -37.54 21.98
N PHE A 410 12.79 -36.30 22.06
CA PHE A 410 13.03 -35.42 23.20
C PHE A 410 12.11 -35.74 24.38
N LEU A 411 10.89 -36.22 24.12
CA LEU A 411 9.98 -36.71 25.17
C LEU A 411 10.58 -37.94 25.88
N ALA A 412 11.19 -38.86 25.11
CA ALA A 412 11.95 -40.00 25.67
C ALA A 412 13.21 -39.55 26.43
N ALA A 413 14.02 -38.65 25.87
CA ALA A 413 15.28 -38.20 26.49
C ALA A 413 15.09 -37.38 27.78
N SER A 414 13.96 -36.70 27.93
CA SER A 414 13.68 -35.84 29.10
C SER A 414 13.22 -36.62 30.34
N GLY A 415 12.90 -37.92 30.22
CA GLY A 415 12.31 -38.71 31.30
C GLY A 415 10.89 -38.28 31.72
N CYS A 416 10.30 -37.30 31.03
CA CYS A 416 9.01 -36.71 31.38
C CYS A 416 7.83 -37.55 30.90
N ALA A 417 7.47 -38.58 31.67
CA ALA A 417 6.20 -39.30 31.52
C ALA A 417 4.94 -38.43 31.75
N ALA A 418 5.11 -37.14 32.10
CA ALA A 418 4.04 -36.19 32.40
C ALA A 418 4.13 -34.85 31.62
N CYS A 419 4.91 -34.78 30.54
CA CYS A 419 4.82 -33.66 29.60
C CYS A 419 3.60 -33.85 28.67
N ASN A 420 2.40 -33.57 29.18
CA ASN A 420 1.24 -33.38 28.32
C ASN A 420 1.50 -32.15 27.41
N PRO A 421 1.58 -32.31 26.07
CA PRO A 421 1.95 -31.21 25.18
C PRO A 421 0.90 -30.09 25.09
N ASN A 422 -0.34 -30.34 25.54
CA ASN A 422 -1.40 -29.35 25.69
C ASN A 422 -1.84 -29.24 27.16
N PRO A 423 -1.35 -28.27 27.94
CA PRO A 423 -1.97 -27.94 29.23
C PRO A 423 -3.34 -27.28 28.99
N PRO A 424 -4.41 -27.70 29.67
CA PRO A 424 -5.69 -27.01 29.59
C PRO A 424 -5.55 -25.61 30.21
N VAL A 425 -6.06 -24.59 29.52
CA VAL A 425 -6.03 -23.21 30.00
C VAL A 425 -7.04 -23.03 31.14
N LYS A 426 -6.60 -23.26 32.38
CA LYS A 426 -7.31 -22.82 33.60
C LYS A 426 -6.33 -22.14 34.56
N GLY A 427 -6.77 -21.00 35.09
CA GLY A 427 -5.88 -20.02 35.72
C GLY A 427 -5.49 -20.29 37.18
N ASN A 428 -4.61 -19.42 37.66
CA ASN A 428 -4.21 -19.19 39.06
C ASN A 428 -3.66 -20.39 39.85
N ALA A 429 -2.35 -20.62 39.71
CA ALA A 429 -1.47 -20.83 40.87
C ALA A 429 -0.01 -20.45 40.52
N PHE A 430 0.59 -19.54 41.28
CA PHE A 430 2.03 -19.36 41.33
C PHE A 430 2.58 -20.31 42.40
N GLU A 431 3.49 -21.22 42.06
CA GLU A 431 4.50 -21.73 42.99
C GLU A 431 5.85 -21.95 42.28
N PRO A 432 7.00 -21.70 42.94
CA PRO A 432 8.29 -21.69 42.29
C PRO A 432 9.00 -23.05 42.34
N PHE A 433 9.25 -23.68 41.19
CA PHE A 433 10.17 -24.81 41.11
C PHE A 433 11.64 -24.36 41.23
N GLY A 434 12.11 -24.25 42.46
CA GLY A 434 13.52 -24.12 42.76
C GLY A 434 14.23 -25.49 42.75
N ARG A 435 15.13 -25.70 41.79
CA ARG A 435 16.34 -26.54 41.94
C ARG A 435 17.32 -26.23 40.80
N GLY A 436 18.49 -25.71 41.15
CA GLY A 436 19.50 -25.31 40.17
C GLY A 436 20.24 -26.50 39.57
N PHE A 437 20.56 -26.42 38.28
CA PHE A 437 21.50 -27.33 37.63
C PHE A 437 22.86 -26.64 37.45
N LEU A 438 23.88 -27.23 38.06
CA LEU A 438 25.28 -26.83 37.89
C LEU A 438 25.74 -27.24 36.48
N PHE A 439 26.26 -26.29 35.71
CA PHE A 439 26.92 -26.57 34.44
C PHE A 439 28.24 -27.31 34.70
N HIS A 440 28.32 -28.60 34.35
CA HIS A 440 29.60 -29.27 34.19
C HIS A 440 30.26 -28.81 32.87
N ARG A 441 31.45 -28.20 32.99
CA ARG A 441 32.35 -27.99 31.85
C ARG A 441 32.94 -29.35 31.42
N PRO A 442 33.12 -29.61 30.12
CA PRO A 442 33.96 -30.72 29.68
C PRO A 442 35.44 -30.42 29.97
N SER A 443 36.18 -31.41 30.44
CA SER A 443 37.65 -31.39 30.43
C SER A 443 38.17 -31.86 29.07
N PRO A 444 39.33 -31.37 28.62
CA PRO A 444 39.86 -31.70 27.29
C PRO A 444 40.63 -33.02 27.26
N VAL A 445 40.48 -33.73 26.15
CA VAL A 445 41.48 -34.67 25.57
C VAL A 445 41.47 -34.43 24.07
#